data_AF-A0AA37SDK5-F1
#
_entry.id   AF-A0AA37SDK5-F1
#
_cell.length_a   1.000
_cell.length_b   1.000
_cell.length_c   1.000
_cell.angle_alpha   90.00
_cell.angle_beta   90.00
_cell.angle_gamma   90.00
#
_symmetry.space_group_name_H-M   'P 1'
#
loop_
_entity.id
_entity.type
_entity.pdbx_description
1 polymer ?
#
loop_
_entity_poly.entity_id
_entity_poly.type
_entity_poly.pdbx_seq_one_letter_code
_entity_poly.pdbx_strand_id
1 'polypeptide(L)'
;MVVSHLDNLVSIEDYEKRNDRFCLAVCILGSFFLCLFAVKSFFSGLYAYALTLTLFAVGASLLALYFWRSNNRRVLHLTIATGFTVINLFLLYTGGEDNTGIFWFYTYPLIVFTLLGARIGLILSVSVYAVSVFLLFYPELSHLLATYSLNTKLRFTGSMLFVIALGYLMEVSRVQAQRSSHRANAMLKMMATRDELTGLYNRRAIRDIFEQRIEKQTTLAICDVDFFKKINDRYGHEIGDKVLKKVAISLQHSLRETDVVVRWGGEEFLVLLPNTDLKEGINIIERMRYELSASSFEIAGHALNLSISAGIVSADEHESWDDMITMADKYLYQAKESGRNCSFADIDEQLLEIA
;
A
#
# COMPACT_ATOMS: atom_id res chain seq x y z
N MET A 1 -1.56 9.35 11.36
CA MET A 1 -0.24 9.28 10.70
C MET A 1 0.20 7.83 10.41
N VAL A 2 -0.22 6.85 11.21
CA VAL A 2 0.13 5.42 11.06
C VAL A 2 -0.53 4.73 9.85
N VAL A 3 -1.81 5.03 9.53
CA VAL A 3 -2.51 4.43 8.37
C VAL A 3 -1.85 4.78 7.04
N SER A 4 -1.43 6.04 6.87
CA SER A 4 -0.67 6.47 5.69
C SER A 4 0.72 5.82 5.60
N HIS A 5 1.28 5.36 6.72
CA HIS A 5 2.58 4.70 6.74
C HIS A 5 2.44 3.21 6.40
N LEU A 6 1.46 2.52 6.98
CA LEU A 6 1.13 1.13 6.66
C LEU A 6 0.67 0.97 5.21
N ASP A 7 -0.17 1.87 4.70
CA ASP A 7 -0.63 1.81 3.30
C ASP A 7 0.50 2.12 2.29
N ASN A 8 1.44 3.00 2.66
CA ASN A 8 2.66 3.21 1.89
C ASN A 8 3.51 1.94 1.84
N LEU A 9 3.69 1.25 2.97
CA LEU A 9 4.46 0.01 3.06
C LEU A 9 3.82 -1.11 2.23
N VAL A 10 2.50 -1.30 2.31
CA VAL A 10 1.77 -2.30 1.50
C VAL A 10 1.89 -2.00 0.01
N SER A 11 1.80 -0.73 -0.39
CA SER A 11 1.92 -0.34 -1.81
C SER A 11 3.33 -0.55 -2.38
N ILE A 12 4.36 -0.35 -1.55
CA ILE A 12 5.76 -0.63 -1.90
C ILE A 12 5.94 -2.14 -2.03
N GLU A 13 5.39 -2.92 -1.11
CA GLU A 13 5.49 -4.37 -1.12
C GLU A 13 4.80 -5.01 -2.34
N ASP A 14 3.62 -4.53 -2.73
CA ASP A 14 2.92 -4.98 -3.94
C ASP A 14 3.68 -4.60 -5.23
N TYR A 15 4.29 -3.42 -5.25
CA TYR A 15 5.14 -2.99 -6.36
C TYR A 15 6.36 -3.89 -6.51
N GLU A 16 7.05 -4.14 -5.40
CA GLU A 16 8.22 -5.01 -5.39
C GLU A 16 7.83 -6.43 -5.80
N LYS A 17 6.71 -6.99 -5.30
CA LYS A 17 6.18 -8.30 -5.70
C LYS A 17 5.84 -8.38 -7.19
N ARG A 18 5.37 -7.29 -7.82
CA ARG A 18 5.08 -7.28 -9.25
C ARG A 18 6.34 -7.26 -10.11
N ASN A 19 7.32 -6.43 -9.74
CA ASN A 19 8.62 -6.38 -10.43
C ASN A 19 9.38 -7.70 -10.29
N ASP A 20 9.23 -8.36 -9.16
CA ASP A 20 9.74 -9.69 -8.89
C ASP A 20 9.22 -10.77 -9.84
N ARG A 21 7.88 -10.84 -10.02
CA ARG A 21 7.27 -11.77 -10.98
C ARG A 21 7.77 -11.51 -12.39
N PHE A 22 7.95 -10.25 -12.75
CA PHE A 22 8.54 -9.86 -14.02
C PHE A 22 10.00 -10.33 -14.15
N CYS A 23 10.83 -10.14 -13.13
CA CYS A 23 12.22 -10.62 -13.12
C CYS A 23 12.31 -12.13 -13.31
N LEU A 24 11.49 -12.88 -12.57
CA LEU A 24 11.43 -14.34 -12.69
C LEU A 24 11.00 -14.76 -14.09
N ALA A 25 9.99 -14.10 -14.66
CA ALA A 25 9.55 -14.35 -16.03
C ALA A 25 10.67 -14.05 -17.06
N VAL A 26 11.40 -12.95 -16.90
CA VAL A 26 12.54 -12.60 -17.76
C VAL A 26 13.64 -13.66 -17.67
N CYS A 27 13.99 -14.13 -16.47
CA CYS A 27 15.01 -15.17 -16.30
C CYS A 27 14.54 -16.51 -16.91
N ILE A 28 13.31 -16.94 -16.68
CA ILE A 28 12.78 -18.21 -17.21
C ILE A 28 12.68 -18.16 -18.73
N LEU A 29 12.06 -17.12 -19.30
CA LEU A 29 11.93 -16.95 -20.74
C LEU A 29 13.30 -16.77 -21.39
N GLY A 30 14.20 -15.99 -20.77
CA GLY A 30 15.57 -15.81 -21.20
C GLY A 30 16.32 -17.13 -21.27
N SER A 31 16.32 -17.92 -20.19
CA SER A 31 16.92 -19.26 -20.17
C SER A 31 16.36 -20.17 -21.25
N PHE A 32 15.04 -20.16 -21.45
CA PHE A 32 14.38 -20.97 -22.48
C PHE A 32 14.88 -20.61 -23.89
N PHE A 33 14.83 -19.32 -24.27
CA PHE A 33 15.29 -18.88 -25.58
C PHE A 33 16.79 -19.13 -25.78
N LEU A 34 17.62 -18.88 -24.76
CA LEU A 34 19.05 -19.12 -24.83
C LEU A 34 19.39 -20.59 -25.01
N CYS A 35 18.71 -21.49 -24.31
CA CYS A 35 18.85 -22.93 -24.53
C CYS A 35 18.44 -23.34 -25.96
N LEU A 36 17.33 -22.79 -26.46
CA LEU A 36 16.86 -23.08 -27.81
C LEU A 36 17.89 -22.66 -28.87
N PHE A 37 18.46 -21.46 -28.75
CA PHE A 37 19.51 -20.99 -29.67
C PHE A 37 20.84 -21.71 -29.47
N ALA A 38 21.17 -22.13 -28.24
CA ALA A 38 22.36 -22.94 -27.99
C ALA A 38 22.28 -24.29 -28.71
N VAL A 39 21.14 -24.98 -28.63
CA VAL A 39 20.89 -26.25 -29.33
C VAL A 39 20.98 -26.05 -30.85
N LYS A 40 20.31 -25.03 -31.39
CA LYS A 40 20.40 -24.70 -32.83
C LYS A 40 21.85 -24.46 -33.27
N SER A 41 22.59 -23.68 -32.49
CA SER A 41 24.00 -23.34 -32.78
C SER A 41 24.90 -24.58 -32.74
N PHE A 42 24.63 -25.51 -31.83
CA PHE A 42 25.37 -26.77 -31.72
C PHE A 42 25.19 -27.63 -32.98
N PHE A 43 23.95 -27.79 -33.46
CA PHE A 43 23.66 -28.53 -34.70
C PHE A 43 24.20 -27.83 -35.96
N SER A 44 24.43 -26.52 -35.89
CA SER A 44 25.04 -25.73 -36.97
C SER A 44 26.57 -25.72 -36.94
N GLY A 45 27.20 -26.48 -36.02
CA GLY A 45 28.65 -26.56 -35.88
C GLY A 45 29.32 -25.37 -35.17
N LEU A 46 28.53 -24.42 -34.64
CA LEU A 46 29.02 -23.23 -33.93
C LEU A 46 29.22 -23.52 -32.44
N TYR A 47 30.13 -24.44 -32.11
CA TYR A 47 30.28 -24.98 -30.74
C TYR A 47 30.64 -23.92 -29.69
N ALA A 48 31.53 -22.98 -30.00
CA ALA A 48 31.92 -21.92 -29.08
C ALA A 48 30.72 -21.01 -28.74
N TYR A 49 29.93 -20.67 -29.75
CA TYR A 49 28.73 -19.85 -29.59
C TYR A 49 27.64 -20.59 -28.80
N ALA A 50 27.42 -21.88 -29.10
CA ALA A 50 26.52 -22.75 -28.34
C ALA A 50 26.89 -22.85 -26.86
N LEU A 51 28.19 -22.99 -26.55
CA LEU A 51 28.68 -23.00 -25.18
C LEU A 51 28.41 -21.67 -24.47
N THR A 52 28.68 -20.53 -25.10
CA THR A 52 28.43 -19.21 -24.51
C THR A 52 26.96 -19.01 -24.18
N LEU A 53 26.05 -19.33 -25.11
CA LEU A 53 24.60 -19.22 -24.86
C LEU A 53 24.15 -20.15 -23.73
N THR A 54 24.70 -21.36 -23.65
CA THR A 54 24.43 -22.31 -22.55
C THR A 54 24.87 -21.73 -21.20
N LEU A 55 26.06 -21.12 -21.13
CA LEU A 55 26.55 -20.50 -19.89
C LEU A 55 25.65 -19.34 -19.43
N PHE A 56 25.16 -18.50 -20.35
CA PHE A 56 24.18 -17.46 -20.01
C PHE A 56 22.84 -18.05 -19.56
N ALA A 57 22.36 -19.12 -20.20
CA ALA A 57 21.13 -19.80 -19.79
C ALA A 57 21.24 -20.41 -18.39
N VAL A 58 22.38 -21.03 -18.08
CA VAL A 58 22.67 -21.55 -16.73
C VAL A 58 22.72 -20.39 -15.73
N GLY A 59 23.42 -19.29 -16.05
CA GLY A 59 23.48 -18.10 -15.21
C GLY A 59 22.11 -17.50 -14.91
N ALA A 60 21.26 -17.32 -15.92
CA ALA A 60 19.89 -16.84 -15.75
C ALA A 60 19.03 -17.79 -14.90
N SER A 61 19.20 -19.10 -15.06
CA SER A 61 18.51 -20.11 -14.24
C SER A 61 18.97 -20.10 -12.78
N LEU A 62 20.27 -19.94 -12.54
CA LEU A 62 20.83 -19.78 -11.19
C LEU A 62 20.35 -18.49 -10.54
N LEU A 63 20.21 -17.39 -11.29
CA LEU A 63 19.64 -16.13 -10.79
C LEU A 63 18.16 -16.28 -10.44
N ALA A 64 17.38 -17.03 -11.21
CA ALA A 64 15.99 -17.35 -10.86
C ALA A 64 15.89 -18.19 -9.58
N LEU A 65 16.82 -19.14 -9.37
CA LEU A 65 16.89 -19.91 -8.12
C LEU A 65 17.35 -19.07 -6.93
N TYR A 66 18.32 -18.17 -7.15
CA TYR A 66 18.77 -17.21 -6.13
C TYR A 66 17.66 -16.23 -5.76
N PHE A 67 16.86 -15.80 -6.74
CA PHE A 67 15.68 -14.97 -6.54
C PHE A 67 14.72 -15.60 -5.51
N TRP A 68 14.49 -16.93 -5.56
CA TRP A 68 13.65 -17.62 -4.56
C TRP A 68 14.25 -17.69 -3.15
N ARG A 69 15.55 -17.41 -2.97
CA ARG A 69 16.24 -17.51 -1.68
C ARG A 69 16.68 -16.16 -1.09
N SER A 70 16.80 -15.12 -1.89
CA SER A 70 17.36 -13.84 -1.47
C SER A 70 16.32 -12.77 -1.20
N ASN A 71 16.53 -11.98 -0.15
CA ASN A 71 15.69 -10.82 0.16
C ASN A 71 16.23 -9.50 -0.46
N ASN A 72 17.42 -9.52 -1.09
CA ASN A 72 18.06 -8.31 -1.62
C ASN A 72 17.74 -8.05 -3.10
N ARG A 73 16.57 -7.47 -3.35
CA ARG A 73 16.01 -7.22 -4.69
C ARG A 73 16.83 -6.25 -5.54
N ARG A 74 17.48 -5.27 -4.91
CA ARG A 74 18.27 -4.25 -5.63
C ARG A 74 19.50 -4.86 -6.30
N VAL A 75 20.25 -5.68 -5.56
CA VAL A 75 21.43 -6.39 -6.10
C VAL A 75 21.00 -7.30 -7.24
N LEU A 76 19.88 -8.00 -7.07
CA LEU A 76 19.34 -8.90 -8.07
C LEU A 76 18.96 -8.19 -9.39
N HIS A 77 18.22 -7.08 -9.34
CA HIS A 77 17.88 -6.30 -10.54
C HIS A 77 19.14 -5.79 -11.26
N LEU A 78 20.15 -5.36 -10.51
CA LEU A 78 21.43 -4.91 -11.07
C LEU A 78 22.20 -6.06 -11.73
N THR A 79 22.22 -7.25 -11.12
CA THR A 79 22.88 -8.44 -11.68
C THR A 79 22.18 -8.89 -12.96
N ILE A 80 20.85 -8.92 -12.99
CA ILE A 80 20.07 -9.25 -14.19
C ILE A 80 20.35 -8.23 -15.30
N ALA A 81 20.28 -6.92 -15.00
CA ALA A 81 20.55 -5.87 -15.99
C ALA A 81 21.99 -5.95 -16.51
N THR A 82 22.97 -6.29 -15.67
CA THR A 82 24.37 -6.46 -16.06
C THR A 82 24.53 -7.66 -16.99
N GLY A 83 24.04 -8.83 -16.60
CA GLY A 83 24.09 -10.03 -17.45
C GLY A 83 23.38 -9.81 -18.79
N PHE A 84 22.25 -9.12 -18.76
CA PHE A 84 21.50 -8.76 -19.97
C PHE A 84 22.23 -7.76 -20.87
N THR A 85 23.01 -6.84 -20.29
CA THR A 85 23.87 -5.92 -21.04
C THR A 85 25.01 -6.68 -21.72
N VAL A 86 25.69 -7.57 -20.98
CA VAL A 86 26.82 -8.35 -21.50
C VAL A 86 26.37 -9.24 -22.66
N ILE A 87 25.25 -9.96 -22.52
CA ILE A 87 24.78 -10.85 -23.58
C ILE A 87 24.36 -10.09 -24.83
N ASN A 88 23.69 -8.94 -24.70
CA ASN A 88 23.31 -8.12 -25.85
C ASN A 88 24.56 -7.62 -26.58
N LEU A 89 25.54 -7.05 -25.87
CA LEU A 89 26.81 -6.61 -26.46
C LEU A 89 27.57 -7.76 -27.12
N PHE A 90 27.56 -8.95 -26.53
CA PHE A 90 28.12 -10.15 -27.13
C PHE A 90 27.41 -10.52 -28.45
N LEU A 91 26.08 -10.49 -28.49
CA LEU A 91 25.29 -10.78 -29.70
C LEU A 91 25.53 -9.75 -30.82
N LEU A 92 25.71 -8.48 -30.46
CA LEU A 92 26.08 -7.43 -31.42
C LEU A 92 27.50 -7.61 -31.94
N TYR A 93 28.44 -7.95 -31.05
CA TYR A 93 29.85 -8.11 -31.40
C TYR A 93 30.09 -9.31 -32.31
N THR A 94 29.49 -10.45 -31.97
CA THR A 94 29.63 -11.71 -32.72
C THR A 94 28.71 -11.80 -33.92
N GLY A 95 27.60 -11.06 -33.91
CA GLY A 95 26.55 -11.19 -34.91
C GLY A 95 25.58 -12.32 -34.62
N GLY A 96 25.90 -13.22 -33.69
CA GLY A 96 25.19 -14.48 -33.56
C GLY A 96 25.20 -15.30 -34.84
N GLU A 97 24.19 -16.15 -35.02
CA GLU A 97 24.03 -16.93 -36.26
C GLU A 97 23.52 -16.01 -37.38
N ASP A 98 24.20 -16.01 -38.52
CA ASP A 98 23.88 -15.20 -39.71
C ASP A 98 23.75 -13.69 -39.45
N ASN A 99 24.52 -13.14 -38.51
CA ASN A 99 24.46 -11.72 -38.12
C ASN A 99 23.06 -11.28 -37.58
N THR A 100 22.22 -12.20 -37.09
CA THR A 100 20.86 -11.88 -36.60
C THR A 100 20.82 -11.40 -35.14
N GLY A 101 21.93 -11.47 -34.41
CA GLY A 101 22.04 -11.09 -32.99
C GLY A 101 21.59 -9.65 -32.68
N ILE A 102 21.74 -8.74 -33.65
CA ILE A 102 21.36 -7.32 -33.52
C ILE A 102 19.86 -7.09 -33.25
N PHE A 103 19.00 -8.04 -33.64
CA PHE A 103 17.54 -7.88 -33.43
C PHE A 103 17.12 -8.07 -31.97
N TRP A 104 17.86 -8.86 -31.20
CA TRP A 104 17.56 -9.07 -29.78
C TRP A 104 17.76 -7.81 -28.94
N PHE A 105 18.62 -6.90 -29.42
CA PHE A 105 18.92 -5.64 -28.77
C PHE A 105 17.70 -4.71 -28.59
N TYR A 106 16.64 -4.84 -29.39
CA TYR A 106 15.41 -4.05 -29.21
C TYR A 106 14.69 -4.36 -27.90
N THR A 107 14.93 -5.52 -27.31
CA THR A 107 14.38 -5.86 -25.99
C THR A 107 15.13 -5.17 -24.85
N TYR A 108 16.32 -4.63 -25.12
CA TYR A 108 17.21 -4.02 -24.12
C TYR A 108 16.55 -2.88 -23.33
N PRO A 109 16.04 -1.81 -23.96
CA PRO A 109 15.50 -0.67 -23.22
C PRO A 109 14.26 -1.08 -22.42
N LEU A 110 13.42 -1.97 -22.97
CA LEU A 110 12.18 -2.43 -22.32
C LEU A 110 12.47 -3.12 -20.97
N ILE A 111 13.43 -4.04 -20.95
CA ILE A 111 13.79 -4.77 -19.73
C ILE A 111 14.51 -3.84 -18.75
N VAL A 112 15.45 -3.03 -19.22
CA VAL A 112 16.24 -2.13 -18.36
C VAL A 112 15.36 -1.05 -17.70
N PHE A 113 14.42 -0.46 -18.43
CA PHE A 113 13.47 0.50 -17.86
C PHE A 113 12.57 -0.14 -16.80
N THR A 114 12.10 -1.37 -17.05
CA THR A 114 11.24 -2.07 -16.09
C THR A 114 12.00 -2.43 -14.80
N LEU A 115 13.28 -2.83 -14.91
CA LEU A 115 14.10 -3.26 -13.77
C LEU A 115 14.67 -2.10 -12.95
N LEU A 116 15.16 -1.04 -13.62
CA LEU A 116 15.94 0.03 -12.99
C LEU A 116 15.20 1.39 -12.97
N GLY A 117 14.01 1.46 -13.56
CA GLY A 117 13.20 2.67 -13.66
C GLY A 117 13.72 3.67 -14.70
N ALA A 118 12.94 4.75 -14.91
CA ALA A 118 13.17 5.71 -15.99
C ALA A 118 14.57 6.38 -15.97
N ARG A 119 15.08 6.79 -14.80
CA ARG A 119 16.34 7.55 -14.70
C ARG A 119 17.58 6.69 -15.00
N ILE A 120 17.77 5.63 -14.22
CA ILE A 120 18.92 4.74 -14.39
C ILE A 120 18.79 4.00 -15.72
N GLY A 121 17.58 3.57 -16.08
CA GLY A 121 17.37 2.88 -17.34
C GLY A 121 17.65 3.74 -18.57
N LEU A 122 17.37 5.05 -18.52
CA LEU A 122 17.72 5.97 -19.61
C LEU A 122 19.23 6.12 -19.76
N ILE A 123 19.94 6.36 -18.65
CA ILE A 123 21.41 6.49 -18.64
C ILE A 123 22.04 5.24 -19.24
N LEU A 124 21.62 4.06 -18.78
CA LEU A 124 22.18 2.80 -19.25
C LEU A 124 21.83 2.52 -20.71
N SER A 125 20.57 2.76 -21.12
CA SER A 125 20.13 2.57 -22.51
C SER A 125 20.86 3.49 -23.50
N VAL A 126 21.05 4.77 -23.15
CA VAL A 126 21.80 5.72 -23.98
C VAL A 126 23.28 5.38 -24.03
N SER A 127 23.87 4.98 -22.90
CA SER A 127 25.29 4.59 -22.85
C SER A 127 25.56 3.36 -23.72
N VAL A 128 24.73 2.32 -23.58
CA VAL A 128 24.84 1.11 -24.38
C VAL A 128 24.55 1.39 -25.84
N TYR A 129 23.55 2.21 -26.16
CA TYR A 129 23.29 2.66 -27.53
C TYR A 129 24.50 3.35 -28.16
N ALA A 130 25.16 4.26 -27.44
CA ALA A 130 26.37 4.94 -27.94
C ALA A 130 27.50 3.95 -28.22
N VAL A 131 27.73 2.98 -27.33
CA VAL A 131 28.69 1.89 -27.55
C VAL A 131 28.31 1.07 -28.78
N SER A 132 27.03 0.70 -28.94
CA SER A 132 26.56 -0.08 -30.08
C SER A 132 26.75 0.66 -31.41
N VAL A 133 26.47 1.96 -31.46
CA VAL A 133 26.71 2.79 -32.65
C VAL A 133 28.20 2.84 -32.96
N PHE A 134 29.06 3.04 -31.96
CA PHE A 134 30.50 3.03 -32.15
C PHE A 134 30.99 1.69 -32.76
N LEU A 135 30.59 0.56 -32.18
CA LEU A 135 30.95 -0.78 -32.68
C LEU A 135 30.50 -1.01 -34.13
N LEU A 136 29.32 -0.53 -34.52
CA LEU A 136 28.77 -0.74 -35.85
C LEU A 136 29.43 0.13 -36.94
N PHE A 137 29.80 1.37 -36.61
CA PHE A 137 30.33 2.34 -37.60
C PHE A 137 31.86 2.40 -37.65
N TYR A 138 32.55 1.87 -36.64
CA TYR A 138 34.02 1.78 -36.62
C TYR A 138 34.52 0.33 -36.45
N PRO A 139 34.11 -0.61 -37.33
CA PRO A 139 34.38 -2.04 -37.16
C PRO A 139 35.88 -2.39 -37.18
N GLU A 140 36.70 -1.63 -37.91
CA GLU A 140 38.15 -1.82 -37.97
C GLU A 140 38.83 -1.53 -36.63
N LEU A 141 38.35 -0.52 -35.91
CA LEU A 141 38.88 -0.13 -34.60
C LEU A 141 38.37 -1.05 -33.48
N SER A 142 37.17 -1.63 -33.65
CA SER A 142 36.55 -2.49 -32.65
C SER A 142 36.78 -3.99 -32.89
N HIS A 143 37.42 -4.38 -33.99
CA HIS A 143 37.57 -5.79 -34.41
C HIS A 143 36.23 -6.55 -34.45
N LEU A 144 35.17 -5.89 -34.93
CA LEU A 144 33.84 -6.48 -34.98
C LEU A 144 33.85 -7.77 -35.83
N LEU A 145 33.42 -8.89 -35.25
CA LEU A 145 33.37 -10.17 -35.97
C LEU A 145 32.19 -10.23 -36.95
N ALA A 146 31.10 -9.53 -36.61
CA ALA A 146 29.89 -9.46 -37.41
C ALA A 146 30.04 -8.56 -38.63
N THR A 147 29.39 -8.94 -39.73
CA THR A 147 29.34 -8.15 -40.96
C THR A 147 27.91 -7.66 -41.22
N TYR A 148 27.69 -6.36 -41.00
CA TYR A 148 26.38 -5.73 -41.18
C TYR A 148 26.36 -4.83 -42.41
N SER A 149 25.29 -4.93 -43.21
CA SER A 149 25.03 -3.98 -44.29
C SER A 149 24.81 -2.57 -43.74
N LEU A 150 25.12 -1.54 -44.53
CA LEU A 150 24.84 -0.14 -44.16
C LEU A 150 23.35 0.06 -43.84
N ASN A 151 22.46 -0.57 -44.60
CA ASN A 151 21.02 -0.52 -44.35
C ASN A 151 20.65 -1.11 -42.98
N THR A 152 21.27 -2.21 -42.56
CA THR A 152 21.04 -2.81 -41.24
C THR A 152 21.50 -1.88 -40.14
N LYS A 153 22.70 -1.29 -40.28
CA LYS A 153 23.25 -0.32 -39.31
C LYS A 153 22.35 0.89 -39.14
N LEU A 154 21.97 1.54 -40.24
CA LEU A 154 21.10 2.72 -40.22
C LEU A 154 19.71 2.42 -39.64
N ARG A 155 19.10 1.28 -40.04
CA ARG A 155 17.82 0.83 -39.48
C ARG A 155 17.92 0.67 -37.98
N PHE A 156 18.91 -0.09 -37.51
CA PHE A 156 19.15 -0.30 -36.08
C PHE A 156 19.31 1.01 -35.32
N THR A 157 20.17 1.91 -35.79
CA THR A 157 20.43 3.18 -35.10
C THR A 157 19.17 4.04 -34.98
N GLY A 158 18.36 4.14 -36.04
CA GLY A 158 17.13 4.92 -36.03
C GLY A 158 16.01 4.31 -35.20
N SER A 159 15.72 3.02 -35.39
CA SER A 159 14.65 2.33 -34.65
C SER A 159 15.01 2.14 -33.18
N MET A 160 16.27 1.93 -32.83
CA MET A 160 16.69 1.78 -31.43
C MET A 160 16.51 3.08 -30.65
N LEU A 161 16.82 4.23 -31.24
CA LEU A 161 16.55 5.54 -30.62
C LEU A 161 15.04 5.72 -30.36
N PHE A 162 14.21 5.33 -31.33
CA PHE A 162 12.76 5.33 -31.18
C PHE A 162 12.29 4.39 -30.06
N VAL A 163 12.82 3.17 -29.97
CA VAL A 163 12.48 2.22 -28.89
C VAL A 163 12.92 2.73 -27.52
N ILE A 164 14.07 3.40 -27.40
CA ILE A 164 14.52 4.03 -26.15
C ILE A 164 13.56 5.15 -25.75
N ALA A 165 13.18 6.03 -26.69
CA ALA A 165 12.24 7.12 -26.43
C ALA A 165 10.86 6.58 -26.02
N LEU A 166 10.33 5.59 -26.74
CA LEU A 166 9.06 4.96 -26.42
C LEU A 166 9.11 4.23 -25.07
N GLY A 167 10.19 3.48 -24.81
CA GLY A 167 10.40 2.79 -23.53
C GLY A 167 10.44 3.76 -22.35
N TYR A 168 11.09 4.92 -22.50
CA TYR A 168 11.09 5.97 -21.49
C TYR A 168 9.68 6.53 -21.25
N LEU A 169 8.95 6.88 -22.31
CA LEU A 169 7.58 7.41 -22.22
C LEU A 169 6.63 6.41 -21.58
N MET A 170 6.72 5.13 -21.95
CA MET A 170 5.93 4.05 -21.36
C MET A 170 6.23 3.89 -19.87
N GLU A 171 7.49 3.92 -19.46
CA GLU A 171 7.88 3.77 -18.06
C GLU A 171 7.42 4.95 -17.21
N VAL A 172 7.57 6.18 -17.71
CA VAL A 172 7.06 7.38 -17.02
C VAL A 172 5.53 7.32 -16.88
N SER A 173 4.83 6.95 -17.95
CA SER A 173 3.36 6.80 -17.95
C SER A 173 2.91 5.71 -16.98
N ARG A 174 3.62 4.58 -16.91
CA ARG A 174 3.36 3.49 -15.97
C ARG A 174 3.47 3.96 -14.52
N VAL A 175 4.55 4.66 -14.19
CA VAL A 175 4.78 5.19 -12.83
C VAL A 175 3.70 6.22 -12.47
N GLN A 176 3.29 7.07 -13.40
CA GLN A 176 2.22 8.04 -13.17
C GLN A 176 0.86 7.37 -12.94
N ALA A 177 0.47 6.43 -13.80
CA ALA A 177 -0.79 5.69 -13.68
C ALA A 177 -0.88 4.90 -12.36
N GLN A 178 0.24 4.36 -11.90
CA GLN A 178 0.30 3.67 -10.62
C GLN A 178 0.10 4.64 -9.44
N ARG A 179 0.74 5.82 -9.48
CA ARG A 179 0.57 6.86 -8.46
C ARG A 179 -0.87 7.38 -8.41
N SER A 180 -1.51 7.59 -9.55
CA SER A 180 -2.90 8.05 -9.60
C SER A 180 -3.85 6.99 -9.06
N SER A 181 -3.65 5.71 -9.42
CA SER A 181 -4.46 4.60 -8.89
C SER A 181 -4.33 4.47 -7.38
N HIS A 182 -3.11 4.55 -6.84
CA HIS A 182 -2.89 4.49 -5.40
C HIS A 182 -3.58 5.66 -4.66
N ARG A 183 -3.48 6.89 -5.19
CA ARG A 183 -4.19 8.05 -4.62
C ARG A 183 -5.70 7.88 -4.64
N ALA A 184 -6.25 7.39 -5.75
CA ALA A 184 -7.68 7.15 -5.87
C ALA A 184 -8.15 6.09 -4.84
N ASN A 185 -7.43 4.98 -4.71
CA ASN A 185 -7.73 3.96 -3.70
C ASN A 185 -7.62 4.50 -2.28
N ALA A 186 -6.61 5.31 -1.96
CA ALA A 186 -6.47 5.94 -0.65
C ALA A 186 -7.65 6.89 -0.34
N MET A 187 -8.08 7.70 -1.32
CA MET A 187 -9.25 8.57 -1.16
C MET A 187 -10.54 7.77 -0.98
N LEU A 188 -10.76 6.73 -1.80
CA LEU A 188 -11.91 5.84 -1.66
C LEU A 188 -11.95 5.18 -0.28
N LYS A 189 -10.79 4.71 0.21
CA LYS A 189 -10.68 4.14 1.56
C LYS A 189 -10.99 5.16 2.65
N MET A 190 -10.50 6.40 2.54
CA MET A 190 -10.86 7.45 3.49
C MET A 190 -12.35 7.74 3.50
N MET A 191 -12.97 7.94 2.32
CA MET A 191 -14.42 8.16 2.21
C MET A 191 -15.22 6.96 2.73
N ALA A 192 -14.72 5.74 2.54
CA ALA A 192 -15.37 4.52 3.02
C ALA A 192 -15.23 4.32 4.54
N THR A 193 -14.20 4.87 5.19
CA THR A 193 -13.86 4.59 6.59
C THR A 193 -14.05 5.76 7.55
N ARG A 194 -14.25 6.98 7.05
CA ARG A 194 -14.42 8.19 7.87
C ARG A 194 -15.84 8.72 7.76
N ASP A 195 -16.31 9.38 8.82
CA ASP A 195 -17.54 10.16 8.82
C ASP A 195 -17.25 11.58 8.30
N GLU A 196 -18.03 12.06 7.34
CA GLU A 196 -17.79 13.34 6.66
C GLU A 196 -17.98 14.55 7.59
N LEU A 197 -18.88 14.46 8.58
CA LEU A 197 -19.18 15.57 9.48
C LEU A 197 -18.10 15.74 10.56
N THR A 198 -17.73 14.64 11.22
CA THR A 198 -16.89 14.66 12.42
C THR A 198 -15.43 14.33 12.13
N GLY A 199 -15.12 13.69 10.99
CA GLY A 199 -13.78 13.19 10.67
C GLY A 199 -13.36 11.96 11.49
N LEU A 200 -14.22 11.47 12.39
CA LEU A 200 -14.02 10.21 13.11
C LEU A 200 -14.05 9.03 12.14
N TYR A 201 -13.65 7.85 12.62
CA TYR A 201 -13.99 6.63 11.89
C TYR A 201 -15.50 6.47 11.83
N ASN A 202 -16.02 5.89 10.75
CA ASN A 202 -17.44 5.56 10.65
C ASN A 202 -17.69 4.12 11.12
N ARG A 203 -18.97 3.78 11.31
CA ARG A 203 -19.41 2.43 11.71
C ARG A 203 -18.87 1.29 10.83
N ARG A 204 -18.53 1.52 9.56
CA ARG A 204 -17.97 0.46 8.69
C ARG A 204 -16.53 0.14 9.04
N ALA A 205 -15.75 1.16 9.42
CA ALA A 205 -14.33 0.99 9.72
C ALA A 205 -14.06 0.22 11.01
N ILE A 206 -14.96 0.29 12.00
CA ILE A 206 -14.66 -0.25 13.33
C ILE A 206 -14.54 -1.76 13.34
N ARG A 207 -15.30 -2.46 12.50
CA ARG A 207 -15.21 -3.93 12.43
C ARG A 207 -13.82 -4.38 11.99
N ASP A 208 -13.29 -3.79 10.93
CA ASP A 208 -11.93 -4.09 10.45
C ASP A 208 -10.87 -3.72 11.50
N ILE A 209 -11.08 -2.61 12.23
CA ILE A 209 -10.19 -2.18 13.32
C ILE A 209 -10.24 -3.18 14.47
N PHE A 210 -11.42 -3.64 14.84
CA PHE A 210 -11.64 -4.61 15.91
C PHE A 210 -10.99 -5.95 15.57
N GLU A 211 -11.28 -6.52 14.40
CA GLU A 211 -10.68 -7.79 13.95
C GLU A 211 -9.14 -7.75 13.89
N GLN A 212 -8.55 -6.58 13.64
CA GLN A 212 -7.08 -6.41 13.62
C GLN A 212 -6.45 -6.15 14.99
N ARG A 213 -7.21 -5.69 15.98
CA ARG A 213 -6.68 -5.14 17.24
C ARG A 213 -7.24 -5.78 18.51
N ILE A 214 -8.13 -6.77 18.39
CA ILE A 214 -8.57 -7.51 19.58
C ILE A 214 -7.37 -8.20 20.21
N GLU A 215 -7.10 -7.79 21.43
CA GLU A 215 -6.51 -8.63 22.45
C GLU A 215 -7.59 -8.90 23.50
N LYS A 216 -7.39 -9.96 24.32
CA LYS A 216 -8.32 -10.33 25.40
C LYS A 216 -8.70 -9.12 26.28
N GLN A 217 -7.72 -8.30 26.62
CA GLN A 217 -7.92 -7.07 27.39
C GLN A 217 -8.35 -5.90 26.49
N THR A 218 -9.61 -5.88 26.03
CA THR A 218 -10.16 -4.74 25.26
C THR A 218 -11.46 -4.28 25.88
N THR A 219 -11.62 -2.97 26.11
CA THR A 219 -12.89 -2.38 26.56
C THR A 219 -13.57 -1.63 25.42
N LEU A 220 -14.89 -1.75 25.33
CA LEU A 220 -15.73 -1.05 24.36
C LEU A 220 -16.80 -0.26 25.10
N ALA A 221 -17.09 0.95 24.61
CA ALA A 221 -18.22 1.74 25.08
C ALA A 221 -19.03 2.28 23.92
N ILE A 222 -20.36 2.26 24.06
CA ILE A 222 -21.27 3.01 23.19
C ILE A 222 -21.79 4.20 23.99
N CYS A 223 -21.59 5.38 23.44
CA CYS A 223 -21.96 6.66 24.02
C CYS A 223 -23.01 7.34 23.14
N ASP A 224 -23.92 8.08 23.75
CA ASP A 224 -24.94 8.86 23.03
C ASP A 224 -25.08 10.25 23.63
N VAL A 225 -25.23 11.25 22.76
CA VAL A 225 -25.35 12.65 23.18
C VAL A 225 -26.74 12.92 23.73
N ASP A 226 -26.80 13.24 25.02
CA ASP A 226 -28.04 13.42 25.73
C ASP A 226 -28.86 14.59 25.16
N PHE A 227 -30.15 14.34 24.96
CA PHE A 227 -31.11 15.33 24.48
C PHE A 227 -30.74 15.98 23.13
N PHE A 228 -29.92 15.35 22.29
CA PHE A 228 -29.51 15.92 21.01
C PHE A 228 -30.68 16.27 20.08
N LYS A 229 -31.75 15.46 20.06
CA LYS A 229 -33.00 15.81 19.38
C LYS A 229 -33.57 17.17 19.84
N LYS A 230 -33.58 17.46 21.15
CA LYS A 230 -34.06 18.76 21.67
C LYS A 230 -33.17 19.91 21.22
N ILE A 231 -31.86 19.68 21.05
CA ILE A 231 -30.93 20.67 20.50
C ILE A 231 -31.30 20.97 19.05
N ASN A 232 -31.50 19.93 18.23
CA ASN A 232 -31.94 20.10 16.83
C ASN A 232 -33.29 20.80 16.73
N ASP A 233 -34.27 20.39 17.53
CA ASP A 233 -35.62 20.96 17.51
C ASP A 233 -35.62 22.45 17.91
N ARG A 234 -34.73 22.85 18.81
CA ARG A 234 -34.65 24.23 19.33
C ARG A 234 -33.77 25.15 18.49
N TYR A 235 -32.66 24.65 17.96
CA TYR A 235 -31.60 25.46 17.35
C TYR A 235 -31.35 25.14 15.87
N GLY A 236 -32.01 24.12 15.33
CA GLY A 236 -31.84 23.65 13.96
C GLY A 236 -30.65 22.71 13.77
N HIS A 237 -30.70 21.96 12.66
CA HIS A 237 -29.71 20.93 12.34
C HIS A 237 -28.28 21.47 12.17
N GLU A 238 -28.10 22.70 11.69
CA GLU A 238 -26.75 23.29 11.56
C GLU A 238 -26.05 23.45 12.91
N ILE A 239 -26.80 23.73 13.99
CA ILE A 239 -26.24 23.81 15.34
C ILE A 239 -26.00 22.41 15.89
N GLY A 240 -26.90 21.45 15.63
CA GLY A 240 -26.66 20.04 15.95
C GLY A 240 -25.38 19.49 15.33
N ASP A 241 -25.13 19.80 14.06
CA ASP A 241 -23.91 19.39 13.36
C ASP A 241 -22.63 19.96 14.02
N LYS A 242 -22.68 21.20 14.50
CA LYS A 242 -21.58 21.82 15.26
C LYS A 242 -21.41 21.18 16.64
N VAL A 243 -22.50 20.79 17.29
CA VAL A 243 -22.48 20.05 18.56
C VAL A 243 -21.78 18.70 18.36
N LEU A 244 -22.15 17.92 17.34
CA LEU A 244 -21.51 16.63 17.06
C LEU A 244 -20.01 16.77 16.77
N LYS A 245 -19.61 17.81 16.03
CA LYS A 245 -18.18 18.12 15.82
C LYS A 245 -17.46 18.42 17.14
N LYS A 246 -18.08 19.17 18.05
CA LYS A 246 -17.49 19.48 19.36
C LYS A 246 -17.37 18.25 20.25
N VAL A 247 -18.43 17.44 20.34
CA VAL A 247 -18.40 16.17 21.05
C VAL A 247 -17.29 15.27 20.51
N ALA A 248 -17.21 15.10 19.18
CA ALA A 248 -16.18 14.30 18.55
C ALA A 248 -14.75 14.73 18.92
N ILE A 249 -14.49 16.04 18.92
CA ILE A 249 -13.19 16.60 19.32
C ILE A 249 -12.92 16.33 20.80
N SER A 250 -13.90 16.59 21.67
CA SER A 250 -13.75 16.37 23.11
C SER A 250 -13.44 14.89 23.42
N LEU A 251 -14.15 13.94 22.82
CA LEU A 251 -13.91 12.51 23.01
C LEU A 251 -12.51 12.10 22.53
N GLN A 252 -12.02 12.64 21.41
CA GLN A 252 -10.68 12.33 20.93
C GLN A 252 -9.56 12.88 21.82
N HIS A 253 -9.76 14.03 22.46
CA HIS A 253 -8.75 14.67 23.29
C HIS A 253 -8.40 13.85 24.55
N SER A 254 -9.34 13.05 25.04
CA SER A 254 -9.20 12.27 26.26
C SER A 254 -8.53 10.89 26.02
N LEU A 255 -8.12 10.58 24.79
CA LEU A 255 -7.69 9.25 24.36
C LEU A 255 -6.23 9.15 23.91
N ARG A 256 -5.65 7.95 24.02
CA ARG A 256 -4.30 7.61 23.55
C ARG A 256 -4.30 7.41 22.03
N GLU A 257 -3.12 7.36 21.42
CA GLU A 257 -3.00 7.13 19.95
C GLU A 257 -3.54 5.76 19.50
N THR A 258 -3.53 4.77 20.40
CA THR A 258 -4.02 3.41 20.15
C THR A 258 -5.54 3.29 20.19
N ASP A 259 -6.19 4.18 20.94
CA ASP A 259 -7.62 4.19 21.20
C ASP A 259 -8.37 4.76 19.99
N VAL A 260 -9.63 4.37 19.84
CA VAL A 260 -10.40 4.71 18.64
C VAL A 260 -11.78 5.22 19.01
N VAL A 261 -12.13 6.41 18.50
CA VAL A 261 -13.52 6.90 18.49
C VAL A 261 -14.10 6.77 17.09
N VAL A 262 -15.32 6.27 17.06
CA VAL A 262 -16.10 6.00 15.86
C VAL A 262 -17.42 6.75 15.99
N ARG A 263 -17.88 7.39 14.92
CA ARG A 263 -19.27 7.79 14.83
C ARG A 263 -20.10 6.56 14.45
N TRP A 264 -20.79 6.01 15.44
CA TRP A 264 -21.55 4.76 15.32
C TRP A 264 -22.91 4.99 14.65
N GLY A 265 -23.57 6.09 15.00
CA GLY A 265 -24.89 6.47 14.52
C GLY A 265 -25.02 7.97 14.27
N GLY A 266 -26.24 8.48 14.26
CA GLY A 266 -26.51 9.90 14.06
C GLY A 266 -25.91 10.77 15.17
N GLU A 267 -26.22 10.40 16.42
CA GLU A 267 -25.79 11.04 17.68
C GLU A 267 -24.99 10.10 18.60
N GLU A 268 -24.67 8.91 18.10
CA GLU A 268 -24.00 7.84 18.84
C GLU A 268 -22.52 7.74 18.44
N PHE A 269 -21.67 7.53 19.45
CA PHE A 269 -20.24 7.33 19.32
C PHE A 269 -19.86 6.00 19.95
N LEU A 270 -18.91 5.29 19.34
CA LEU A 270 -18.33 4.08 19.90
C LEU A 270 -16.86 4.34 20.21
N VAL A 271 -16.45 4.02 21.42
CA VAL A 271 -15.06 4.11 21.89
C VAL A 271 -14.52 2.70 22.05
N LEU A 272 -13.39 2.42 21.40
CA LEU A 272 -12.65 1.18 21.53
C LEU A 272 -11.31 1.46 22.21
N LEU A 273 -11.04 0.74 23.29
CA LEU A 273 -9.86 0.87 24.14
C LEU A 273 -9.09 -0.46 24.14
N PRO A 274 -8.19 -0.68 23.16
CA PRO A 274 -7.34 -1.86 23.13
C PRO A 274 -6.41 -1.91 24.36
N ASN A 275 -6.05 -3.11 24.79
CA ASN A 275 -5.12 -3.33 25.92
C ASN A 275 -5.54 -2.58 27.19
N THR A 276 -6.84 -2.54 27.45
CA THR A 276 -7.48 -1.82 28.55
C THR A 276 -8.53 -2.72 29.18
N ASP A 277 -8.35 -3.05 30.45
CA ASP A 277 -9.33 -3.80 31.23
C ASP A 277 -10.58 -2.97 31.55
N LEU A 278 -11.65 -3.63 32.02
CA LEU A 278 -12.93 -2.96 32.27
C LEU A 278 -12.84 -1.82 33.27
N LYS A 279 -12.03 -1.96 34.34
CA LYS A 279 -11.91 -0.94 35.38
C LYS A 279 -11.18 0.30 34.87
N GLU A 280 -10.09 0.12 34.13
CA GLU A 280 -9.40 1.22 33.47
C GLU A 280 -10.28 1.87 32.41
N GLY A 281 -11.00 1.07 31.62
CA GLY A 281 -11.92 1.55 30.60
C GLY A 281 -13.04 2.42 31.18
N ILE A 282 -13.67 1.98 32.27
CA ILE A 282 -14.65 2.78 33.03
C ILE A 282 -14.07 4.14 33.40
N ASN A 283 -12.87 4.19 33.99
CA ASN A 283 -12.24 5.45 34.39
C ASN A 283 -12.00 6.39 33.20
N ILE A 284 -11.65 5.85 32.04
CA ILE A 284 -11.44 6.62 30.81
C ILE A 284 -12.76 7.19 30.29
N ILE A 285 -13.83 6.38 30.25
CA ILE A 285 -15.17 6.83 29.81
C ILE A 285 -15.74 7.86 30.77
N GLU A 286 -15.63 7.65 32.08
CA GLU A 286 -16.11 8.60 33.09
C GLU A 286 -15.37 9.93 33.02
N ARG A 287 -14.06 9.90 32.80
CA ARG A 287 -13.29 11.13 32.55
C ARG A 287 -13.81 11.87 31.32
N MET A 288 -14.06 11.18 30.20
CA MET A 288 -14.63 11.79 28.99
C MET A 288 -16.00 12.43 29.25
N ARG A 289 -16.90 11.70 29.93
CA ARG A 289 -18.22 12.19 30.30
C ARG A 289 -18.13 13.44 31.19
N TYR A 290 -17.27 13.40 32.20
CA TYR A 290 -17.07 14.53 33.12
C TYR A 290 -16.48 15.74 32.40
N GLU A 291 -15.42 15.58 31.60
CA GLU A 291 -14.81 16.67 30.83
C GLU A 291 -15.81 17.33 29.88
N LEU A 292 -16.67 16.54 29.24
CA LEU A 292 -17.73 17.06 28.37
C LEU A 292 -18.78 17.83 29.18
N SER A 293 -19.32 17.25 30.26
CA SER A 293 -20.40 17.86 31.04
C SER A 293 -19.98 19.07 31.89
N ALA A 294 -18.73 19.10 32.35
CA ALA A 294 -18.17 20.24 33.07
C ALA A 294 -17.80 21.42 32.16
N SER A 295 -17.69 21.18 30.85
CA SER A 295 -17.34 22.22 29.88
C SER A 295 -18.56 23.04 29.46
N SER A 296 -18.42 24.36 29.45
CA SER A 296 -19.40 25.25 28.81
C SER A 296 -19.03 25.46 27.35
N PHE A 297 -19.89 25.05 26.42
CA PHE A 297 -19.64 25.19 25.00
C PHE A 297 -20.36 26.41 24.43
N GLU A 298 -19.60 27.36 23.89
CA GLU A 298 -20.17 28.41 23.05
C GLU A 298 -20.20 27.94 21.59
N ILE A 299 -21.41 27.75 21.05
CA ILE A 299 -21.63 27.26 19.69
C ILE A 299 -22.55 28.23 18.97
N ALA A 300 -22.00 28.93 17.97
CA ALA A 300 -22.73 29.92 17.18
C ALA A 300 -23.43 31.02 18.03
N GLY A 301 -22.79 31.44 19.12
CA GLY A 301 -23.33 32.45 20.04
C GLY A 301 -24.32 31.91 21.09
N HIS A 302 -24.50 30.59 21.17
CA HIS A 302 -25.31 29.94 22.21
C HIS A 302 -24.42 29.20 23.21
N ALA A 303 -24.64 29.45 24.51
CA ALA A 303 -24.07 28.63 25.58
C ALA A 303 -24.87 27.33 25.71
N LEU A 304 -24.22 26.20 25.44
CA LEU A 304 -24.80 24.86 25.51
C LEU A 304 -24.03 24.02 26.52
N ASN A 305 -24.78 23.33 27.37
CA ASN A 305 -24.25 22.27 28.24
C ASN A 305 -24.52 20.94 27.53
N LEU A 306 -23.47 20.15 27.35
CA LEU A 306 -23.52 18.88 26.63
C LEU A 306 -23.18 17.77 27.62
N SER A 307 -23.92 16.66 27.57
CA SER A 307 -23.58 15.44 28.31
C SER A 307 -23.73 14.24 27.41
N ILE A 308 -23.12 13.13 27.83
CA ILE A 308 -23.29 11.83 27.20
C ILE A 308 -23.68 10.80 28.26
N SER A 309 -24.47 9.83 27.84
CA SER A 309 -24.64 8.56 28.56
C SER A 309 -23.85 7.47 27.86
N ALA A 310 -23.36 6.48 28.60
CA ALA A 310 -22.56 5.40 28.03
C ALA A 310 -22.92 4.01 28.59
N GLY A 311 -22.82 2.99 27.75
CA GLY A 311 -22.77 1.59 28.16
C GLY A 311 -21.40 1.00 27.87
N ILE A 312 -20.79 0.36 28.85
CA ILE A 312 -19.39 -0.07 28.82
C ILE A 312 -19.29 -1.58 29.02
N VAL A 313 -18.51 -2.26 28.19
CA VAL A 313 -18.36 -3.73 28.20
C VAL A 313 -16.90 -4.14 27.99
N SER A 314 -16.51 -5.28 28.54
CA SER A 314 -15.20 -5.91 28.32
C SER A 314 -15.28 -6.99 27.25
N ALA A 315 -14.26 -7.08 26.40
CA ALA A 315 -14.14 -8.16 25.42
C ALA A 315 -13.91 -9.53 26.08
N ASP A 316 -13.35 -9.57 27.29
CA ASP A 316 -13.12 -10.82 28.04
C ASP A 316 -14.43 -11.49 28.50
N GLU A 317 -15.54 -10.75 28.57
CA GLU A 317 -16.83 -11.21 29.08
C GLU A 317 -17.80 -11.62 27.96
N HIS A 318 -17.39 -11.51 26.70
CA HIS A 318 -18.27 -11.69 25.55
C HIS A 318 -17.61 -12.53 24.46
N GLU A 319 -18.43 -13.37 23.81
CA GLU A 319 -17.95 -14.34 22.81
C GLU A 319 -17.74 -13.72 21.42
N SER A 320 -18.44 -12.62 21.12
CA SER A 320 -18.39 -11.99 19.80
C SER A 320 -18.57 -10.46 19.82
N TRP A 321 -18.18 -9.82 18.72
CA TRP A 321 -18.42 -8.38 18.46
C TRP A 321 -19.91 -8.02 18.60
N ASP A 322 -20.80 -8.84 18.02
CA ASP A 322 -22.23 -8.56 18.02
C ASP A 322 -22.82 -8.66 19.43
N ASP A 323 -22.30 -9.58 20.26
CA ASP A 323 -22.69 -9.69 21.67
C ASP A 323 -22.23 -8.46 22.48
N MET A 324 -20.99 -8.02 22.27
CA MET A 324 -20.45 -6.80 22.92
C MET A 324 -21.29 -5.57 22.59
N ILE A 325 -21.62 -5.36 21.31
CA ILE A 325 -22.45 -4.23 20.88
C ILE A 325 -23.83 -4.32 21.51
N THR A 326 -24.46 -5.49 21.48
CA THR A 326 -25.80 -5.71 22.05
C THR A 326 -25.83 -5.39 23.54
N MET A 327 -24.79 -5.80 24.28
CA MET A 327 -24.71 -5.56 25.72
C MET A 327 -24.39 -4.09 26.03
N ALA A 328 -23.49 -3.45 25.29
CA ALA A 328 -23.19 -2.03 25.44
C ALA A 328 -24.43 -1.16 25.16
N ASP A 329 -25.22 -1.48 24.13
CA ASP A 329 -26.49 -0.79 23.85
C ASP A 329 -27.50 -0.96 24.99
N LYS A 330 -27.57 -2.15 25.60
CA LYS A 330 -28.45 -2.41 26.75
C LYS A 330 -28.04 -1.55 27.96
N TYR A 331 -26.74 -1.44 28.25
CA TYR A 331 -26.24 -0.61 29.34
C TYR A 331 -26.43 0.88 29.05
N LEU A 332 -26.24 1.32 27.81
CA LEU A 332 -26.53 2.69 27.38
C LEU A 332 -28.02 3.03 27.57
N TYR A 333 -28.91 2.09 27.24
CA TYR A 333 -30.35 2.26 27.47
C TYR A 333 -30.67 2.47 28.96
N GLN A 334 -30.03 1.69 29.85
CA GLN A 334 -30.19 1.85 31.29
C GLN A 334 -29.70 3.21 31.79
N ALA A 335 -28.54 3.68 31.30
CA ALA A 335 -28.03 5.01 31.61
C ALA A 335 -29.01 6.13 31.20
N LYS A 336 -29.71 5.96 30.06
CA LYS A 336 -30.71 6.93 29.62
C LYS A 336 -31.97 6.93 30.49
N GLU A 337 -32.37 5.78 31.03
CA GLU A 337 -33.51 5.62 31.93
C GLU A 337 -33.22 6.07 33.37
N SER A 338 -31.96 5.95 33.84
CA SER A 338 -31.56 6.38 35.19
C SER A 338 -31.42 7.90 35.35
N GLY A 339 -31.64 8.68 34.29
CA GLY A 339 -31.61 10.13 34.35
C GLY A 339 -30.58 10.79 33.42
N ARG A 340 -29.86 10.00 32.61
CA ARG A 340 -28.80 10.45 31.67
C ARG A 340 -27.56 10.99 32.36
N ASN A 341 -26.55 11.39 31.57
CA ASN A 341 -25.25 11.86 32.07
C ASN A 341 -24.61 10.90 33.09
N CYS A 342 -24.65 9.60 32.80
CA CYS A 342 -24.07 8.53 33.61
C CYS A 342 -23.66 7.36 32.71
N SER A 343 -22.90 6.43 33.26
CA SER A 343 -22.50 5.21 32.56
C SER A 343 -22.91 3.96 33.34
N PHE A 344 -23.14 2.86 32.61
CA PHE A 344 -23.40 1.53 33.17
C PHE A 344 -22.40 0.51 32.63
N ALA A 345 -21.97 -0.40 33.50
CA ALA A 345 -21.14 -1.55 33.19
C ALA A 345 -21.52 -2.72 34.11
N ASP A 346 -21.14 -3.95 33.75
CA ASP A 346 -21.20 -5.09 34.65
C ASP A 346 -19.94 -5.13 35.51
N ILE A 347 -20.05 -5.05 36.83
CA ILE A 347 -18.89 -5.20 37.72
C ILE A 347 -19.21 -6.34 38.68
N ASP A 348 -18.47 -7.44 38.59
CA ASP A 348 -18.62 -8.61 39.47
C ASP A 348 -20.06 -9.20 39.46
N GLU A 349 -20.66 -9.39 38.27
CA GLU A 349 -22.05 -9.86 38.05
C GLU A 349 -23.15 -8.95 38.66
N GLN A 350 -22.80 -7.70 38.98
CA GLN A 350 -23.74 -6.67 39.39
C GLN A 350 -23.68 -5.47 38.45
N LEU A 351 -24.84 -5.15 37.89
CA LEU A 351 -25.08 -3.93 37.14
C LEU A 351 -25.02 -2.72 38.09
N LEU A 352 -24.01 -1.86 37.92
CA LEU A 352 -23.81 -0.68 38.76
C LEU A 352 -23.90 0.62 37.95
N GLU A 353 -24.64 1.59 38.48
CA GLU A 353 -24.57 2.99 38.04
C GLU A 353 -23.23 3.59 38.47
N ILE A 354 -22.51 4.17 37.53
CA ILE A 354 -21.19 4.77 37.78
C ILE A 354 -21.38 6.29 37.88
N ALA A 355 -21.02 6.83 39.05
CA ALA A 355 -21.32 8.21 39.48
C ALA A 355 -20.54 9.30 38.71
#